data_AF-A0A350NU84-F1
#
_entry.id   AF-A0A350NU84-F1
#
_cell.length_a   1.000
_cell.length_b   1.000
_cell.length_c   1.000
_cell.angle_alpha   90.00
_cell.angle_beta   90.00
_cell.angle_gamma   90.00
#
_symmetry.space_group_name_H-M   'P 1'
#
loop_
_entity.id
_entity.type
_entity.pdbx_description
1 polymer ?
#
loop_
_entity_poly.entity_id
_entity_poly.type
_entity_poly.pdbx_seq_one_letter_code
_entity_poly.pdbx_strand_id
1 'polypeptide(L)'
;MRLALFDLRQTVDYKLEILSGLTVAMALIPEAIAFALIAGLSPLTGLYAAFVVGLVASVLGGRPGMISGATGAIAVVIAALAIQEGPEYIFATVILAGILQIGAGLLRLGKLMRLVPQPVIFGFVNGLAIIIGGSQIEQFKTSDGGWLGGESLMIFGALVALSMAIIAFLPRLTKAIPGGLA
;
A
#
# COMPACT_ATOMS: atom_id res chain seq x y z
N MET A 1 -10.25 11.09 26.20
CA MET A 1 -9.26 11.01 25.12
C MET A 1 -8.18 12.01 25.48
N ARG A 2 -7.07 11.59 26.08
CA ARG A 2 -5.90 12.49 26.14
C ARG A 2 -5.31 12.42 24.74
N LEU A 3 -5.64 13.39 23.89
CA LEU A 3 -4.85 13.67 22.69
C LEU A 3 -3.48 14.12 23.20
N ALA A 4 -2.61 13.16 23.49
CA ALA A 4 -1.19 13.42 23.71
C ALA A 4 -0.54 13.65 22.34
N LEU A 5 -1.01 14.69 21.65
CA LEU A 5 -0.34 15.19 20.45
C LEU A 5 1.02 15.68 20.94
N PHE A 6 2.08 14.97 20.52
CA PHE A 6 3.47 15.27 20.86
C PHE A 6 3.81 15.05 22.35
N ASP A 7 4.09 13.79 22.72
CA ASP A 7 4.72 13.48 24.00
C ASP A 7 6.21 13.87 23.97
N LEU A 8 6.51 15.12 24.29
CA LEU A 8 7.86 15.67 24.34
C LEU A 8 8.74 15.07 25.45
N ARG A 9 8.22 14.15 26.26
CA ARG A 9 8.99 13.41 27.28
C ARG A 9 9.67 12.17 26.70
N GLN A 10 9.29 11.74 25.49
CA GLN A 10 9.91 10.61 24.82
C GLN A 10 11.35 10.96 24.43
N THR A 11 12.30 10.07 24.75
CA THR A 11 13.65 10.15 24.21
C THR A 11 13.61 9.75 22.74
N VAL A 12 13.67 10.73 21.85
CA VAL A 12 13.64 10.51 20.40
C VAL A 12 15.08 10.42 19.86
N ASP A 13 15.41 9.29 19.24
CA ASP A 13 16.63 9.19 18.43
C ASP A 13 16.33 9.72 17.03
N TYR A 14 16.61 11.01 16.82
CA TYR A 14 16.35 11.68 15.54
C TYR A 14 17.07 11.03 14.36
N LYS A 15 18.26 10.47 14.58
CA LYS A 15 19.00 9.79 13.51
C LYS A 15 18.24 8.56 13.06
N LEU A 16 17.76 7.75 14.01
CA LEU A 16 17.01 6.55 13.71
C LEU A 16 15.65 6.87 13.08
N GLU A 17 14.92 7.85 13.61
CA GLU A 17 13.61 8.27 13.07
C GLU A 17 13.72 8.78 11.63
N ILE A 18 14.72 9.63 11.33
CA ILE A 18 14.94 10.16 9.98
C ILE A 18 15.34 9.04 9.01
N LEU A 19 16.27 8.16 9.41
CA LEU A 19 16.70 7.05 8.56
C LEU A 19 15.56 6.05 8.31
N SER A 20 14.78 5.74 9.34
CA SER A 20 13.57 4.91 9.26
C SER A 20 12.56 5.52 8.28
N GLY A 21 12.20 6.79 8.46
CA GLY A 21 11.26 7.50 7.62
C GLY A 21 11.70 7.55 6.15
N LEU A 22 12.99 7.83 5.90
CA LEU A 22 13.54 7.86 4.54
C LEU A 22 13.52 6.48 3.88
N THR A 23 13.91 5.44 4.62
CA THR A 23 13.89 4.04 4.16
C THR A 23 12.49 3.62 3.75
N VAL A 24 11.51 3.91 4.60
CA VAL A 24 10.10 3.62 4.34
C VAL A 24 9.58 4.42 3.16
N ALA A 25 9.87 5.72 3.09
CA ALA A 25 9.45 6.56 1.97
C ALA A 25 9.96 6.03 0.62
N MET A 26 11.22 5.60 0.57
CA MET A 26 11.80 4.99 -0.63
C MET A 26 11.09 3.68 -1.02
N ALA A 27 10.72 2.85 -0.03
CA ALA A 27 9.98 1.62 -0.26
C ALA A 27 8.52 1.87 -0.71
N LEU A 28 7.88 2.94 -0.22
CA LEU A 28 6.47 3.26 -0.52
C LEU A 28 6.26 3.87 -1.91
N ILE A 29 7.27 4.51 -2.51
CA ILE A 29 7.15 5.13 -3.84
C ILE A 29 6.68 4.12 -4.91
N PRO A 30 7.37 2.98 -5.14
CA PRO A 30 6.94 2.01 -6.14
C PRO A 30 5.58 1.39 -5.78
N GLU A 31 5.32 1.16 -4.50
CA GLU A 31 4.05 0.58 -4.02
C GLU A 31 2.86 1.51 -4.32
N ALA A 32 2.97 2.80 -4.01
CA ALA A 32 1.93 3.79 -4.28
C ALA A 32 1.65 3.97 -5.78
N ILE A 33 2.71 3.92 -6.62
CA ILE A 33 2.58 3.98 -8.07
C ILE A 33 1.85 2.74 -8.59
N ALA A 34 2.28 1.55 -8.18
CA ALA A 34 1.67 0.28 -8.62
C ALA A 34 0.18 0.21 -8.26
N PHE A 35 -0.19 0.61 -7.03
CA PHE A 35 -1.58 0.61 -6.59
C PHE A 35 -2.45 1.64 -7.31
N ALA A 36 -1.91 2.81 -7.66
CA ALA A 36 -2.64 3.77 -8.49
C ALA A 36 -2.93 3.20 -9.88
N LEU A 37 -1.95 2.54 -10.49
CA LEU A 37 -2.12 1.91 -11.80
C LEU A 37 -3.15 0.78 -11.77
N ILE A 38 -3.16 -0.05 -10.73
CA ILE A 38 -4.18 -1.10 -10.53
C ILE A 38 -5.58 -0.49 -10.42
N ALA A 39 -5.70 0.69 -9.80
CA ALA A 39 -6.95 1.44 -9.70
C ALA A 39 -7.33 2.25 -10.95
N GLY A 40 -6.54 2.17 -12.03
CA GLY A 40 -6.77 2.97 -13.25
C GLY A 40 -6.53 4.46 -13.06
N LEU A 41 -5.78 4.85 -12.03
CA LEU A 41 -5.44 6.23 -11.70
C LEU A 41 -4.02 6.59 -12.17
N SER A 42 -3.76 7.89 -12.29
CA SER A 42 -2.42 8.37 -12.58
C SER A 42 -1.45 8.04 -11.42
N PRO A 43 -0.17 7.71 -11.70
CA PRO A 43 0.84 7.49 -10.67
C PRO A 43 0.96 8.63 -9.64
N LEU A 44 0.79 9.88 -10.09
CA LEU A 44 0.82 11.05 -9.24
C LEU A 44 -0.29 11.04 -8.19
N THR A 45 -1.48 10.54 -8.53
CA THR A 45 -2.59 10.41 -7.59
C THR A 45 -2.23 9.50 -6.41
N GLY A 46 -1.56 8.37 -6.68
CA GLY A 46 -1.08 7.45 -5.65
C GLY A 46 -0.02 8.09 -4.75
N LEU A 47 0.95 8.79 -5.33
CA LEU A 47 1.99 9.49 -4.57
C LEU A 47 1.43 10.61 -3.69
N TYR A 48 0.49 11.41 -4.22
CA TYR A 48 -0.20 12.43 -3.43
C TYR A 48 -1.02 11.81 -2.30
N ALA A 49 -1.73 10.71 -2.54
CA ALA A 49 -2.47 10.01 -1.51
C ALA A 49 -1.55 9.50 -0.39
N ALA A 50 -0.44 8.83 -0.74
CA ALA A 50 0.53 8.33 0.24
C ALA A 50 1.15 9.46 1.06
N PHE A 51 1.53 10.57 0.41
CA PHE A 51 2.07 11.75 1.08
C PHE A 51 1.07 12.40 2.05
N VAL A 52 -0.15 12.67 1.60
CA VAL A 52 -1.18 13.35 2.41
C VAL A 52 -1.60 12.49 3.59
N VAL A 53 -1.85 11.19 3.37
CA VAL A 53 -2.22 10.26 4.45
C VAL A 53 -1.08 10.12 5.45
N GLY A 54 0.16 9.98 4.98
CA GLY A 54 1.35 9.91 5.84
C GLY A 54 1.51 11.16 6.71
N LEU A 55 1.38 12.35 6.11
CA LEU A 55 1.46 13.62 6.82
C LEU A 55 0.34 13.74 7.87
N VAL A 56 -0.92 13.52 7.48
CA VAL A 56 -2.07 13.63 8.38
C VAL A 56 -1.96 12.64 9.54
N ALA A 57 -1.59 11.38 9.25
CA ALA A 57 -1.42 10.36 10.27
C ALA A 57 -0.21 10.62 11.18
N SER A 58 0.87 11.22 10.67
CA SER A 58 2.02 11.59 11.50
C SER A 58 1.68 12.65 12.56
N VAL A 59 0.75 13.56 12.24
CA VAL A 59 0.35 14.67 13.11
C VAL A 59 -0.82 14.28 14.02
N LEU A 60 -1.83 13.60 13.47
CA LEU A 60 -3.10 13.31 14.15
C LEU A 60 -3.24 11.84 14.61
N GLY A 61 -2.29 10.97 14.24
CA GLY A 61 -2.33 9.55 14.54
C GLY A 61 -2.15 9.24 16.02
N GLY A 62 -2.75 8.12 16.46
CA GLY A 62 -2.73 7.71 17.86
C GLY A 62 -1.59 6.75 18.25
N ARG A 63 -0.75 6.33 17.32
CA ARG A 63 0.33 5.35 17.56
C ARG A 63 1.62 5.75 16.85
N PRO A 64 2.65 6.22 17.59
CA PRO A 64 3.95 6.53 17.04
C PRO A 64 4.57 5.34 16.30
N GLY A 65 5.29 5.63 15.21
CA GLY A 65 5.97 4.63 14.37
C GLY A 65 5.05 3.83 13.43
N MET A 66 3.74 4.07 13.42
CA MET A 66 2.86 3.47 12.40
C MET A 66 2.96 4.22 11.08
N ILE A 67 3.24 3.48 10.01
CA ILE A 67 3.27 3.98 8.64
C ILE A 67 1.83 3.95 8.11
N SER A 68 1.36 5.09 7.59
CA SER A 68 0.06 5.19 6.93
C SER A 68 0.27 5.70 5.52
N GLY A 69 -0.26 4.99 4.53
CA GLY A 69 -0.05 5.31 3.12
C GLY A 69 -1.02 4.54 2.22
N ALA A 70 -0.69 4.46 0.93
CA ALA A 70 -1.45 3.66 -0.02
C ALA A 70 -1.26 2.16 0.28
N THR A 71 -2.35 1.39 0.32
CA THR A 71 -2.30 -0.07 0.54
C THR A 71 -3.07 -0.80 -0.56
N GLY A 72 -2.63 -2.01 -0.90
CA GLY A 72 -3.28 -2.83 -1.91
C GLY A 72 -4.73 -3.16 -1.57
N ALA A 73 -5.02 -3.29 -0.27
CA ALA A 73 -6.37 -3.50 0.26
C ALA A 73 -7.36 -2.40 -0.18
N ILE A 74 -6.94 -1.13 -0.12
CA ILE A 74 -7.77 -0.01 -0.56
C ILE A 74 -7.78 0.05 -2.09
N ALA A 75 -6.62 -0.14 -2.73
CA ALA A 75 -6.44 -0.08 -4.18
C ALA A 75 -7.41 -1.00 -4.94
N VAL A 76 -7.56 -2.25 -4.48
CA VAL A 76 -8.46 -3.23 -5.10
C VAL A 76 -9.93 -2.82 -4.98
N VAL A 77 -10.33 -2.24 -3.84
CA VAL A 77 -11.71 -1.78 -3.62
C VAL A 77 -12.03 -0.57 -4.51
N ILE A 78 -11.11 0.41 -4.60
CA ILE A 78 -11.32 1.58 -5.45
C ILE A 78 -11.21 1.24 -6.94
N ALA A 79 -10.40 0.25 -7.33
CA ALA A 79 -10.33 -0.24 -8.70
C ALA A 79 -11.69 -0.79 -9.16
N ALA A 80 -12.33 -1.61 -8.31
CA ALA A 80 -13.67 -2.12 -8.59
C ALA A 80 -14.71 -1.00 -8.73
N LEU A 81 -14.63 0.02 -7.88
CA LEU A 81 -15.49 1.21 -7.99
C LEU A 81 -15.23 2.00 -9.28
N ALA A 82 -13.97 2.21 -9.64
CA ALA A 82 -13.57 2.94 -10.84
C ALA A 82 -14.15 2.30 -12.11
N ILE A 83 -14.13 0.97 -12.16
CA ILE A 83 -14.66 0.18 -13.27
C ILE A 83 -16.19 0.30 -13.37
N GLN A 84 -16.89 0.39 -12.24
CA GLN A 84 -18.36 0.42 -12.20
C GLN A 84 -18.93 1.82 -12.43
N GLU A 85 -18.39 2.83 -11.76
CA GLU A 85 -18.99 4.18 -11.68
C GLU A 85 -18.12 5.27 -12.29
N GLY A 86 -16.85 4.97 -12.61
CA GLY A 86 -15.87 5.93 -13.10
C GLY A 86 -14.88 6.40 -12.02
N PRO A 87 -13.68 6.87 -12.42
CA PRO A 87 -12.61 7.26 -11.51
C PRO A 87 -12.93 8.50 -10.66
N GLU A 88 -13.85 9.36 -11.10
CA GLU A 88 -14.24 10.58 -10.38
C GLU A 88 -14.92 10.27 -9.03
N TYR A 89 -15.68 9.16 -8.97
CA TYR A 89 -16.38 8.72 -7.76
C TYR A 89 -15.43 8.22 -6.67
N ILE A 90 -14.17 7.93 -7.00
CA ILE A 90 -13.16 7.53 -6.01
C ILE A 90 -12.93 8.68 -5.02
N PHE A 91 -12.81 9.92 -5.50
CA PHE A 91 -12.55 11.07 -4.62
C PHE A 91 -13.70 11.32 -3.65
N ALA A 92 -14.95 11.25 -4.13
CA ALA A 92 -16.14 11.37 -3.28
C ALA A 92 -16.17 10.26 -2.22
N THR A 93 -15.90 9.02 -2.62
CA THR A 93 -15.87 7.86 -1.72
C THR A 93 -14.78 7.99 -0.66
N VAL A 94 -13.58 8.45 -1.03
CA VAL A 94 -12.46 8.65 -0.08
C VAL A 94 -12.79 9.72 0.95
N ILE A 95 -13.40 10.84 0.52
CA ILE A 95 -13.84 11.90 1.45
C ILE A 95 -14.91 11.34 2.41
N LEU A 96 -15.91 10.63 1.88
CA LEU A 96 -16.95 10.00 2.70
C LEU A 96 -16.35 8.99 3.69
N ALA A 97 -15.42 8.14 3.23
CA ALA A 97 -14.73 7.19 4.07
C ALA A 97 -13.96 7.90 5.20
N GLY A 98 -13.30 9.02 4.92
CA GLY A 98 -12.63 9.84 5.94
C GLY A 98 -13.61 10.39 6.98
N ILE A 99 -14.77 10.90 6.55
CA ILE A 99 -15.82 11.38 7.46
C ILE A 99 -16.33 10.24 8.35
N LEU A 100 -16.60 9.06 7.77
CA LEU A 100 -17.03 7.87 8.51
C LEU A 100 -15.95 7.40 9.49
N GLN A 101 -14.67 7.43 9.12
CA GLN A 101 -13.55 7.09 9.99
C GLN A 101 -13.43 8.05 11.17
N ILE A 102 -13.56 9.37 10.94
CA ILE A 102 -13.58 10.37 12.01
C ILE A 102 -14.76 10.11 12.96
N GLY A 103 -15.97 9.88 12.42
CA GLY A 103 -17.15 9.53 13.20
C GLY A 103 -16.95 8.28 14.06
N ALA A 104 -16.39 7.21 13.47
CA ALA A 104 -16.06 5.98 14.19
C ALA A 104 -15.01 6.21 15.29
N GLY A 105 -14.04 7.09 15.06
CA GLY A 105 -13.05 7.51 16.05
C GLY A 105 -13.67 8.24 17.24
N LEU A 106 -14.55 9.21 16.97
CA LEU A 106 -15.27 9.98 18.00
C LEU A 106 -16.17 9.07 18.86
N LEU A 107 -16.86 8.12 18.23
CA LEU A 107 -17.70 7.12 18.89
C LEU A 107 -16.91 5.99 19.55
N ARG A 108 -15.57 5.97 19.42
CA ARG A 108 -14.65 4.95 19.97
C ARG A 108 -14.95 3.53 19.50
N LEU A 109 -15.43 3.40 18.25
CA LEU A 109 -15.78 2.11 17.64
C LEU A 109 -14.56 1.23 17.32
N GLY A 110 -13.34 1.76 17.43
CA GLY A 110 -12.11 0.98 17.19
C GLY A 110 -11.99 -0.28 18.06
N LYS A 111 -12.65 -0.34 19.23
CA LYS A 111 -12.68 -1.55 20.06
C LYS A 111 -13.47 -2.69 19.40
N LEU A 112 -14.44 -2.38 18.55
CA LEU A 112 -15.28 -3.35 17.84
C LEU A 112 -14.49 -4.15 16.80
N MET A 113 -13.33 -3.65 16.35
CA MET A 113 -12.44 -4.43 15.47
C MET A 113 -11.99 -5.75 16.09
N ARG A 114 -12.01 -5.88 17.42
CA ARG A 114 -11.73 -7.14 18.13
C ARG A 114 -12.81 -8.21 17.92
N LEU A 115 -14.00 -7.82 17.47
CA LEU A 115 -15.12 -8.74 17.19
C LEU A 115 -15.04 -9.34 15.78
N VAL A 116 -14.16 -8.82 14.91
CA VAL A 116 -13.99 -9.36 13.56
C VAL A 116 -13.33 -10.74 13.66
N PRO A 117 -13.98 -11.81 13.19
CA PRO A 117 -13.41 -13.16 13.27
C PRO A 117 -12.12 -13.27 12.44
N GLN A 118 -11.12 -13.99 12.97
CA GLN A 118 -9.87 -14.27 12.25
C GLN A 118 -10.10 -14.93 10.87
N PRO A 119 -11.06 -15.86 10.69
CA PRO A 119 -11.33 -16.43 9.37
C PRO A 119 -11.72 -15.38 8.31
N VAL A 120 -12.39 -14.29 8.70
CA VAL A 120 -12.76 -13.20 7.78
C VAL A 120 -11.51 -12.44 7.34
N ILE A 121 -10.60 -12.17 8.29
CA ILE A 121 -9.32 -11.49 7.99
C ILE A 121 -8.47 -12.37 7.06
N PHE A 122 -8.35 -13.67 7.33
CA PHE A 122 -7.61 -14.58 6.46
C PHE A 122 -8.23 -14.72 5.07
N GLY A 123 -9.56 -14.81 4.99
CA GLY A 123 -10.28 -14.82 3.73
C GLY A 123 -10.02 -13.55 2.91
N PHE A 124 -10.10 -12.38 3.56
CA PHE A 124 -9.80 -11.09 2.93
C PHE A 124 -8.35 -11.01 2.42
N VAL A 125 -7.36 -11.37 3.25
CA VAL A 125 -5.94 -11.31 2.87
C VAL A 125 -5.61 -12.30 1.74
N ASN A 126 -6.17 -13.51 1.77
CA ASN A 126 -5.98 -14.50 0.70
C ASN A 126 -6.64 -14.04 -0.60
N GLY A 127 -7.86 -13.49 -0.52
CA GLY A 127 -8.54 -12.92 -1.69
C GLY A 127 -7.75 -11.77 -2.31
N LEU A 128 -7.22 -10.86 -1.48
CA LEU A 128 -6.34 -9.77 -1.92
C LEU A 128 -5.08 -10.30 -2.62
N ALA A 129 -4.43 -11.32 -2.05
CA ALA A 129 -3.25 -11.93 -2.64
C ALA A 129 -3.55 -12.55 -4.02
N ILE A 130 -4.70 -13.21 -4.18
CA ILE A 130 -5.13 -13.77 -5.46
C ILE A 130 -5.41 -12.67 -6.48
N ILE A 131 -6.08 -11.58 -6.10
CA ILE A 131 -6.39 -10.47 -7.02
C ILE A 131 -5.10 -9.78 -7.48
N ILE A 132 -4.22 -9.41 -6.55
CA ILE A 132 -2.95 -8.76 -6.89
C ILE A 132 -2.06 -9.71 -7.70
N GLY A 133 -1.97 -10.98 -7.30
CA GLY A 133 -1.21 -11.99 -8.05
C GLY A 133 -1.75 -12.18 -9.47
N GLY A 134 -3.07 -12.24 -9.62
CA GLY A 134 -3.76 -12.33 -10.91
C GLY A 134 -3.47 -11.11 -11.80
N SER A 135 -3.48 -9.90 -11.24
CA SER A 135 -3.19 -8.67 -12.00
C SER A 135 -1.74 -8.62 -12.51
N GLN A 136 -0.80 -9.32 -11.87
CA GLN A 136 0.57 -9.45 -12.38
C GLN A 136 0.66 -10.38 -13.58
N ILE A 137 -0.17 -11.44 -13.63
CA ILE A 137 -0.20 -12.35 -14.78
C ILE A 137 -0.70 -11.64 -16.04
N GLU A 138 -1.61 -10.67 -15.90
CA GLU A 138 -2.09 -9.86 -17.03
C GLU A 138 -0.97 -9.04 -17.69
N GLN A 139 0.12 -8.72 -16.98
CA GLN A 139 1.30 -8.05 -17.55
C GLN A 139 2.05 -8.92 -18.56
N PHE A 140 1.78 -10.23 -18.60
CA PHE A 140 2.33 -11.15 -19.63
C PHE A 140 1.47 -11.20 -20.90
N LYS A 141 0.47 -10.33 -21.04
CA LYS A 141 -0.34 -10.20 -22.25
C LYS A 141 0.10 -8.99 -23.07
N THR A 142 0.01 -9.13 -24.39
CA THR A 142 0.18 -8.04 -25.35
C THR A 142 -1.06 -7.14 -25.33
N SER A 143 -0.95 -5.92 -25.89
CA SER A 143 -2.04 -4.96 -26.06
C SER A 143 -3.29 -5.53 -26.76
N ASP A 144 -3.12 -6.57 -27.58
CA ASP A 144 -4.21 -7.25 -28.30
C ASP A 144 -4.88 -8.37 -27.48
N GLY A 145 -4.48 -8.55 -26.22
CA GLY A 145 -5.00 -9.58 -25.31
C GLY A 145 -4.40 -10.98 -25.49
N GLY A 146 -3.55 -11.18 -26.51
CA GLY A 146 -2.77 -12.40 -26.69
C GLY A 146 -1.64 -12.53 -25.65
N TRP A 147 -1.15 -13.74 -25.42
CA TRP A 147 0.00 -13.97 -24.53
C TRP A 147 1.31 -13.54 -25.22
N LEU A 148 2.26 -13.02 -24.43
CA LEU A 148 3.62 -12.80 -24.91
C LEU A 148 4.20 -14.13 -25.41
N GLY A 149 4.79 -14.10 -26.61
CA GLY A 149 5.41 -15.25 -27.24
C GLY A 149 6.87 -14.99 -27.60
N GLY A 150 7.59 -16.05 -27.94
CA GLY A 150 8.96 -15.99 -28.45
C GLY A 150 9.94 -15.29 -27.51
N GLU A 151 10.74 -14.39 -28.09
CA GLU A 151 11.82 -13.69 -27.40
C GLU A 151 11.32 -12.76 -26.28
N SER A 152 10.21 -12.05 -26.50
CA SER A 152 9.65 -11.11 -25.51
C SER A 152 9.22 -11.82 -24.22
N LEU A 153 8.63 -13.01 -24.32
CA LEU A 153 8.28 -13.81 -23.15
C LEU A 153 9.53 -14.26 -22.38
N MET A 154 10.57 -14.69 -23.10
CA MET A 154 11.82 -15.14 -22.47
C MET A 154 12.52 -13.99 -21.73
N ILE A 155 12.63 -12.82 -22.36
CA ILE A 155 13.27 -11.65 -21.74
C ILE A 155 12.47 -11.20 -20.53
N PHE A 156 11.15 -11.00 -20.68
CA PHE A 156 10.30 -10.53 -19.59
C PHE A 156 10.27 -11.54 -18.43
N GLY A 157 10.11 -12.83 -18.74
CA GLY A 157 10.15 -13.90 -17.75
C GLY A 157 11.50 -14.00 -17.05
N ALA A 158 12.62 -13.83 -17.76
CA ALA A 158 13.96 -13.82 -17.16
C ALA A 158 14.15 -12.62 -16.21
N LEU A 159 13.67 -11.44 -16.59
CA LEU A 159 13.71 -10.25 -15.73
C LEU A 159 12.87 -10.43 -14.47
N VAL A 160 11.66 -10.99 -14.59
CA VAL A 160 10.79 -11.30 -13.45
C VAL A 160 11.46 -12.31 -12.53
N ALA A 161 11.99 -13.42 -13.07
CA ALA A 161 12.68 -14.43 -12.28
C ALA A 161 13.93 -13.88 -11.57
N LEU A 162 14.70 -13.02 -12.27
CA LEU A 162 15.85 -12.34 -11.70
C LEU A 162 15.44 -11.41 -10.56
N SER A 163 14.40 -10.60 -10.75
CA SER A 163 13.86 -9.71 -9.70
C SER A 163 13.40 -10.50 -8.48
N MET A 164 12.65 -11.59 -8.67
CA MET A 164 12.22 -12.46 -7.58
C MET A 164 13.41 -13.10 -6.86
N ALA A 165 14.45 -13.50 -7.59
CA ALA A 165 15.68 -14.02 -6.99
C ALA A 165 16.43 -12.96 -6.17
N ILE A 166 16.52 -11.72 -6.66
CA ILE A 166 17.13 -10.62 -5.92
C ILE A 166 16.36 -10.38 -4.61
N ILE A 167 15.03 -10.24 -4.68
CA ILE A 167 14.19 -9.99 -3.49
C ILE A 167 14.31 -11.14 -2.47
N ALA A 168 14.39 -12.40 -2.92
CA ALA A 168 14.45 -13.57 -2.04
C ALA A 168 15.84 -13.84 -1.44
N PHE A 169 16.91 -13.65 -2.22
CA PHE A 169 18.27 -14.05 -1.84
C PHE A 169 19.14 -12.87 -1.37
N LEU A 170 18.95 -11.66 -1.90
CA LEU A 170 19.79 -10.51 -1.52
C LEU A 170 19.73 -10.19 -0.02
N PRO A 171 18.56 -10.20 0.65
CA PRO A 171 18.49 -9.97 2.10
C PRO A 171 19.19 -11.04 2.94
N ARG A 172 19.43 -12.24 2.36
CA ARG A 172 20.17 -13.32 3.03
C ARG A 172 21.68 -13.15 2.90
N LEU A 173 22.15 -12.49 1.84
CA LEU A 173 23.56 -12.23 1.58
C LEU A 173 24.04 -10.95 2.26
N THR A 174 23.19 -9.93 2.36
CA THR A 174 23.52 -8.66 3.00
C THR A 174 22.34 -8.15 3.84
N LYS A 175 22.64 -7.68 5.05
CA LYS A 175 21.67 -6.99 5.93
C LYS A 175 21.72 -5.46 5.79
N ALA A 176 22.60 -4.95 4.91
CA ALA A 176 22.80 -3.51 4.74
C ALA A 176 21.68 -2.86 3.91
N ILE A 177 21.06 -3.61 2.99
CA ILE A 177 19.95 -3.15 2.17
C ILE A 177 18.68 -3.88 2.64
N PRO A 178 17.67 -3.17 3.16
CA PRO A 178 16.37 -3.76 3.49
C PRO A 178 15.76 -4.40 2.25
N GLY A 179 15.12 -5.57 2.39
CA GLY A 179 14.55 -6.30 1.24
C GLY A 179 13.49 -5.54 0.44
N GLY A 180 12.87 -4.49 1.02
CA GLY A 180 11.96 -3.61 0.29
C GLY A 180 12.65 -2.58 -0.63
N LEU A 181 13.98 -2.43 -0.53
CA LEU A 181 14.81 -1.54 -1.34
C LEU A 181 15.77 -2.31 -2.29
N ALA A 182 15.76 -3.64 -2.22
CA ALA A 182 16.59 -4.56 -2.99
C ALA A 182 15.93 -4.90 -4.33
#